data_AF-A0A1G0XK17-F1
#
_entry.id   AF-A0A1G0XK17-F1
#
_cell.length_a   1.000
_cell.length_b   1.000
_cell.length_c   1.000
_cell.angle_alpha   90.00
_cell.angle_beta   90.00
_cell.angle_gamma   90.00
#
_symmetry.space_group_name_H-M   'P 1'
#
loop_
_entity.id
_entity.type
_entity.pdbx_description
1 polymer ?
#
loop_
_entity_poly.entity_id
_entity_poly.type
_entity_poly.pdbx_seq_one_letter_code
_entity_poly.pdbx_strand_id
1 'polypeptide(L)'
;MDKNNSNELLFMQLVLQNQQLAMMSMGKLKNPVSDKIDRNLEFAKMSIDTLDMIAVKTKGNLSEYEEKFLTEVIKDLKLNYVDEVSKDQKTGKSKAEETSNK
;
A
#
# COMPACT_ATOMS: atom_id res chain seq x y z
N MET A 1 0.17 13.14 29.40
CA MET A 1 -0.45 12.37 28.29
C MET A 1 -0.49 10.92 28.73
N ASP A 2 -1.66 10.29 28.71
CA ASP A 2 -1.80 8.88 29.08
C ASP A 2 -1.08 8.00 28.07
N LYS A 3 -0.25 7.08 28.57
CA LYS A 3 0.66 6.26 27.76
C LYS A 3 -0.06 5.40 26.72
N ASN A 4 -1.28 4.94 27.04
CA ASN A 4 -2.12 4.16 26.12
C ASN A 4 -2.59 5.00 24.93
N ASN A 5 -2.98 6.26 25.16
CA ASN A 5 -3.44 7.16 24.10
C ASN A 5 -2.28 7.55 23.15
N SER A 6 -1.05 7.62 23.67
CA SER A 6 0.15 7.82 22.85
C SER A 6 0.49 6.60 21.99
N ASN A 7 0.34 5.38 22.52
CA ASN A 7 0.64 4.16 21.75
C ASN A 7 -0.35 3.95 20.61
N GLU A 8 -1.64 4.17 20.85
CA GLU A 8 -2.68 4.09 19.81
C GLU A 8 -2.37 5.08 18.66
N LEU A 9 -2.08 6.35 18.99
CA LEU A 9 -1.71 7.35 17.99
C LEU A 9 -0.48 6.93 17.16
N LEU A 10 0.56 6.41 17.82
CA LEU A 10 1.78 5.94 17.15
C LEU A 10 1.51 4.74 16.25
N PHE A 11 0.66 3.81 16.68
CA PHE A 11 0.24 2.67 15.87
C PHE A 11 -0.51 3.12 14.62
N MET A 12 -1.49 4.01 14.78
CA MET A 12 -2.25 4.59 13.67
C MET A 12 -1.31 5.32 12.69
N GLN A 13 -0.34 6.08 13.21
CA GLN A 13 0.66 6.77 12.39
C GLN A 13 1.55 5.79 11.60
N LEU A 14 1.97 4.68 12.22
CA LEU A 14 2.74 3.62 11.54
C LEU A 14 1.96 3.02 10.37
N VAL A 15 0.66 2.73 10.57
CA VAL A 15 -0.20 2.19 9.53
C VAL A 15 -0.38 3.20 8.39
N LEU A 16 -0.64 4.47 8.71
CA LEU A 16 -0.75 5.55 7.73
C LEU A 16 0.53 5.76 6.92
N GLN A 17 1.71 5.68 7.55
CA GLN A 17 2.99 5.80 6.85
C GLN A 17 3.17 4.68 5.81
N ASN A 18 2.88 3.44 6.19
CA ASN A 18 2.95 2.31 5.27
C ASN A 18 1.90 2.42 4.15
N GLN A 19 0.70 2.92 4.46
CA GLN A 19 -0.33 3.20 3.45
C GLN A 19 0.15 4.23 2.42
N GLN A 20 0.76 5.33 2.87
CA GLN A 20 1.31 6.35 1.98
C GLN A 20 2.43 5.79 1.10
N LEU A 21 3.34 5.00 1.67
CA LEU A 21 4.40 4.33 0.91
C LEU A 21 3.81 3.42 -0.18
N ALA A 22 2.81 2.61 0.14
CA ALA A 22 2.15 1.75 -0.83
C ALA A 22 1.48 2.56 -1.95
N MET A 23 0.73 3.62 -1.61
CA MET A 23 0.03 4.48 -2.58
C MET A 23 0.99 5.26 -3.49
N MET A 24 2.09 5.76 -2.94
CA MET A 24 3.14 6.42 -3.71
C MET A 24 3.81 5.43 -4.67
N SER A 25 4.12 4.22 -4.20
CA SER A 25 4.73 3.15 -5.00
C SER A 25 3.78 2.61 -6.07
N MET A 26 2.46 2.70 -5.85
CA MET A 26 1.46 2.44 -6.88
C MET A 26 1.37 3.55 -7.95
N GLY A 27 2.11 4.65 -7.79
CA GLY A 27 2.05 5.81 -8.68
C GLY A 27 0.79 6.66 -8.48
N LYS A 28 0.06 6.46 -7.38
CA LYS A 28 -1.17 7.23 -7.07
C LYS A 28 -0.87 8.55 -6.36
N LEU A 29 0.31 8.66 -5.76
CA LEU A 29 0.80 9.88 -5.11
C LEU A 29 2.12 10.31 -5.74
N LYS A 30 2.32 11.62 -5.81
CA LYS A 30 3.60 12.22 -6.21
C LYS A 30 4.60 12.03 -5.07
N ASN A 31 5.83 11.63 -5.39
CA ASN A 31 6.90 11.61 -4.41
C ASN A 31 7.23 13.07 -4.01
N PRO A 32 7.10 13.45 -2.72
CA PRO A 32 7.31 14.82 -2.28
C PRO A 32 8.77 15.27 -2.32
N VAL A 33 9.72 14.33 -2.45
CA VAL A 33 11.16 14.61 -2.51
C VAL A 33 11.65 14.69 -3.95
N SER A 34 11.30 13.71 -4.79
CA SER A 34 11.76 13.67 -6.19
C SER A 34 10.89 14.47 -7.15
N ASP A 35 9.69 14.88 -6.72
CA ASP A 35 8.65 15.50 -7.53
C ASP A 35 8.20 14.62 -8.72
N LYS A 36 8.48 13.31 -8.65
CA LYS A 36 8.15 12.32 -9.68
C LYS A 36 7.09 11.35 -9.19
N ILE A 37 6.34 10.79 -10.15
CA ILE A 37 5.47 9.64 -9.90
C ILE A 37 6.31 8.38 -10.16
N ASP A 38 6.92 7.86 -9.11
CA ASP A 38 7.76 6.65 -9.18
C ASP A 38 6.87 5.42 -8.91
N ARG A 39 6.38 4.79 -9.99
CA ARG A 39 5.54 3.58 -9.90
C ARG A 39 6.42 2.33 -9.82
N ASN A 40 6.46 1.72 -8.64
CA ASN A 40 7.09 0.44 -8.35
C ASN A 40 6.10 -0.48 -7.60
N LEU A 41 5.43 -1.37 -8.35
CA LEU A 41 4.44 -2.28 -7.77
C LEU A 41 5.06 -3.33 -6.84
N GLU A 42 6.33 -3.69 -7.02
CA GLU A 42 7.01 -4.60 -6.10
C GLU A 42 7.15 -3.97 -4.71
N PHE A 43 7.57 -2.69 -4.67
CA PHE A 43 7.67 -1.95 -3.43
C PHE A 43 6.29 -1.67 -2.81
N ALA A 44 5.27 -1.40 -3.62
CA ALA A 44 3.88 -1.31 -3.15
C ALA A 44 3.44 -2.61 -2.45
N LYS A 45 3.73 -3.76 -3.07
CA LYS A 45 3.41 -5.07 -2.51
C LYS A 45 4.15 -5.31 -1.19
N MET A 46 5.43 -4.97 -1.09
CA MET A 46 6.19 -5.09 0.16
C MET A 46 5.56 -4.29 1.30
N SER A 47 5.08 -3.07 1.05
CA SER A 47 4.36 -2.28 2.06
C SER A 47 3.05 -2.93 2.50
N ILE A 48 2.27 -3.50 1.56
CA ILE A 48 1.04 -4.23 1.88
C ILE A 48 1.34 -5.50 2.69
N ASP A 49 2.33 -6.28 2.27
CA ASP A 49 2.74 -7.50 2.95
C ASP A 49 3.28 -7.20 4.37
N THR A 50 3.90 -6.03 4.56
CA THR A 50 4.32 -5.55 5.89
C THR A 50 3.14 -5.25 6.79
N LEU A 51 2.09 -4.60 6.28
CA LEU A 51 0.85 -4.36 7.03
C LEU A 51 0.12 -5.66 7.36
N ASP A 52 0.06 -6.62 6.43
CA ASP A 52 -0.46 -7.97 6.69
C ASP A 52 0.34 -8.67 7.80
N MET A 53 1.66 -8.59 7.76
CA MET A 53 2.53 -9.15 8.80
C MET A 53 2.27 -8.48 10.16
N ILE A 54 2.10 -7.16 10.20
CA ILE A 54 1.73 -6.43 11.42
C ILE A 54 0.41 -6.99 11.96
N ALA A 55 -0.64 -7.10 11.14
CA ALA A 55 -1.94 -7.62 11.56
C ALA A 55 -1.83 -9.02 12.18
N VAL A 56 -1.04 -9.90 11.58
CA VAL A 56 -0.80 -11.25 12.11
C VAL A 56 -0.05 -11.21 13.45
N LYS A 57 1.00 -10.38 13.55
CA LYS A 57 1.85 -10.30 14.76
C LYS A 57 1.18 -9.59 15.93
N THR A 58 0.23 -8.69 15.68
CA THR A 58 -0.47 -7.92 16.73
C THR A 58 -1.85 -8.46 17.07
N LYS A 59 -2.28 -9.59 16.46
CA LYS A 59 -3.58 -10.20 16.72
C LYS A 59 -3.82 -10.43 18.21
N GLY A 60 -4.96 -9.97 18.72
CA GLY A 60 -5.33 -10.05 20.13
C GLY A 60 -4.68 -9.01 21.04
N ASN A 61 -3.83 -8.13 20.50
CA ASN A 61 -3.19 -7.03 21.21
C ASN A 61 -3.65 -5.64 20.70
N LEU A 62 -4.58 -5.61 19.75
CA LEU A 62 -5.19 -4.39 19.23
C LEU A 62 -6.53 -4.14 19.90
N SER A 63 -6.88 -2.87 20.09
CA SER A 63 -8.27 -2.47 20.33
C SER A 63 -9.13 -2.72 19.10
N GLU A 64 -10.45 -2.76 19.28
CA GLU A 64 -11.40 -2.92 18.18
C GLU A 64 -11.24 -1.81 17.12
N TYR A 65 -10.93 -0.60 17.56
CA TYR A 65 -10.68 0.53 16.67
C TYR A 65 -9.42 0.34 15.81
N GLU A 66 -8.29 -0.03 16.45
CA GLU A 66 -7.02 -0.27 15.75
C GLU A 66 -7.11 -1.45 14.77
N GLU A 67 -7.76 -2.54 15.17
CA GLU A 67 -7.95 -3.73 14.33
C GLU A 67 -8.81 -3.40 13.10
N LYS A 68 -9.92 -2.68 13.30
CA LYS A 68 -10.78 -2.23 12.21
C LYS A 68 -10.04 -1.31 11.25
N PHE A 69 -9.35 -0.30 11.78
CA PHE A 69 -8.59 0.64 10.96
C PHE A 69 -7.52 -0.07 10.12
N LEU A 70 -6.70 -0.92 10.74
CA LEU A 70 -5.66 -1.68 10.03
C LEU A 70 -6.27 -2.54 8.92
N THR A 71 -7.37 -3.24 9.21
CA THR A 71 -8.04 -4.13 8.25
C THR A 71 -8.62 -3.35 7.07
N GLU A 72 -9.25 -2.19 7.32
CA GLU A 72 -9.77 -1.31 6.28
C GLU A 72 -8.63 -0.80 5.36
N VAL A 73 -7.54 -0.32 5.95
CA VAL A 73 -6.35 0.14 5.19
C VAL A 73 -5.78 -0.99 4.33
N ILE A 74 -5.58 -2.19 4.89
CA ILE A 74 -5.06 -3.34 4.14
C ILE A 74 -5.98 -3.69 2.97
N LYS A 75 -7.30 -3.73 3.20
CA LYS A 75 -8.29 -4.05 2.18
C LYS A 75 -8.26 -3.04 1.04
N ASP A 76 -8.27 -1.76 1.36
CA ASP A 76 -8.25 -0.69 0.36
C ASP A 76 -6.96 -0.71 -0.46
N LEU A 77 -5.81 -0.93 0.18
CA LEU A 77 -4.54 -1.04 -0.53
C LEU A 77 -4.49 -2.26 -1.46
N LYS A 78 -5.02 -3.42 -1.03
CA LYS A 78 -5.08 -4.62 -1.88
C LYS A 78 -5.95 -4.42 -3.11
N LEU A 79 -7.10 -3.76 -2.96
CA LEU A 79 -7.97 -3.42 -4.09
C LEU A 79 -7.25 -2.49 -5.08
N ASN A 80 -6.67 -1.40 -4.56
CA ASN A 80 -5.88 -0.47 -5.36
C ASN A 80 -4.72 -1.16 -6.07
N TYR A 81 -4.03 -2.08 -5.40
CA TYR A 81 -2.92 -2.82 -5.97
C TYR A 81 -3.36 -3.71 -7.14
N VAL A 82 -4.43 -4.48 -6.96
CA VAL A 82 -4.99 -5.33 -8.02
C VAL A 82 -5.41 -4.51 -9.24
N ASP A 83 -6.04 -3.35 -9.02
CA ASP A 83 -6.43 -2.44 -10.09
C ASP A 83 -5.20 -1.94 -10.86
N GLU A 84 -4.13 -1.55 -10.18
CA GLU A 84 -2.91 -1.08 -10.83
C GLU A 84 -2.14 -2.21 -11.53
N VAL A 85 -2.05 -3.41 -10.96
CA VAL A 85 -1.45 -4.58 -11.62
C VAL A 85 -2.23 -4.92 -12.90
N SER A 86 -3.56 -4.84 -12.86
CA SER A 86 -4.41 -5.12 -14.02
C SER A 86 -4.19 -4.13 -15.17
N LYS A 87 -3.76 -2.90 -14.89
CA LYS A 87 -3.40 -1.92 -15.93
C LYS A 87 -2.09 -2.29 -16.65
N ASP A 88 -1.11 -2.85 -15.96
CA ASP A 88 0.15 -3.31 -16.59
C ASP A 88 -0.08 -4.48 -17.55
N GLN A 89 -1.04 -5.35 -17.24
CA GLN A 89 -1.40 -6.45 -18.15
C GLN A 89 -2.06 -5.93 -19.45
N LYS A 90 -2.72 -4.77 -19.40
CA LYS A 90 -3.31 -4.13 -20.58
C LYS A 90 -2.27 -3.38 -21.42
N THR A 91 -1.30 -2.72 -20.81
CA THR A 91 -0.22 -2.00 -21.52
C THR A 91 0.86 -2.95 -22.08
N GLY A 92 1.09 -4.10 -21.45
CA GLY A 92 1.98 -5.14 -21.97
C GLY A 92 1.49 -5.83 -23.25
N LYS A 93 0.17 -5.93 -23.47
CA LYS A 93 -0.40 -6.48 -24.70
C LYS A 93 -0.25 -5.54 -25.92
N SER A 94 -0.27 -4.23 -25.74
CA SER A 94 -0.12 -3.28 -26.86
C SER A 94 1.31 -3.15 -27.40
N LYS A 95 2.35 -3.52 -26.65
CA LYS A 95 3.75 -3.49 -27.15
C LYS A 95 4.17 -4.72 -27.96
N ALA A 96 3.41 -5.82 -27.91
CA ALA A 96 3.73 -7.05 -28.63
C ALA A 96 3.16 -7.12 -30.06
N GLU A 97 2.20 -6.26 -30.41
CA GLU A 97 1.57 -6.26 -31.75
C GLU A 97 2.28 -5.33 -32.78
N GLU A 98 3.17 -4.43 -32.36
CA GLU A 98 3.90 -3.52 -33.27
C GLU A 98 5.22 -4.10 -33.83
N THR A 99 5.73 -5.23 -33.33
CA THR A 99 7.01 -5.81 -33.79
C THR A 99 6.90 -6.94 -34.81
N SER A 100 5.67 -7.34 -35.20
CA SER A 100 5.47 -8.42 -36.19
C SER A 100 5.20 -7.95 -37.61
N ASN A 101 5.17 -6.63 -37.87
CA ASN A 101 5.03 -6.06 -39.20
C ASN A 101 6.29 -5.28 -39.58
N LYS A 102 7.39 -6.01 -39.84
CA LYS A 102 8.52 -5.48 -40.61
C LYS A 102 9.00 -6.52 -41.60
#